data_AF-A0A149UU64-F1
#
_entry.id   AF-A0A149UU64-F1
#
_cell.length_a   1.000
_cell.length_b   1.000
_cell.length_c   1.000
_cell.angle_alpha   90.00
_cell.angle_beta   90.00
_cell.angle_gamma   90.00
#
_symmetry.space_group_name_H-M   'P 1'
#
loop_
_entity.id
_entity.type
_entity.pdbx_description
1 polymer ?
#
loop_
_entity_poly.entity_id
_entity_poly.type
_entity_poly.pdbx_seq_one_letter_code
_entity_poly.pdbx_strand_id
1 'polypeptide(L)'
;GKFIPARMLVNGRSIYFDKSITSYDYYHVETEQHSVIMADGMLTESYLDTGNRRAFSQKGNVVSISSRRNLTWDDAAAPLDVSREFAEALFRQIETRAIAAGITQKDAAPELTEEANLHLITDTGVSIRPAREHNGRIIFMIPTGVQSIRIASNASRPSDVVGPFVDDRRYFGVAVGDITLFEGNRSRTITSHLTDRELDGWNTLEWEDCRWTSGNGLLPLGERHPNSVALIAIQIRKTGPYLATDTVQKKAALQA
;
A
#
# COMPACT_ATOMS: atom_id res chain seq x y z
N GLY A 1 -7.68 -20.60 -19.92
CA GLY A 1 -7.82 -20.21 -18.48
C GLY A 1 -6.93 -19.02 -18.22
N LYS A 2 -7.00 -18.44 -17.01
CA LYS A 2 -6.14 -17.34 -16.57
C LYS A 2 -5.68 -17.64 -15.14
N PHE A 3 -4.46 -17.25 -14.78
CA PHE A 3 -4.03 -17.28 -13.38
C PHE A 3 -4.59 -16.07 -12.64
N ILE A 4 -4.91 -16.29 -11.36
CA ILE A 4 -5.34 -15.26 -10.43
C ILE A 4 -4.73 -15.55 -9.05
N PRO A 5 -4.15 -14.56 -8.37
CA PRO A 5 -3.64 -14.76 -7.03
C PRO A 5 -4.76 -15.14 -6.05
N ALA A 6 -4.58 -16.23 -5.30
CA ALA A 6 -5.59 -16.70 -4.33
C ALA A 6 -5.99 -15.62 -3.31
N ARG A 7 -5.06 -14.71 -2.94
CA ARG A 7 -5.32 -13.54 -2.08
C ARG A 7 -6.45 -12.63 -2.58
N MET A 8 -6.71 -12.63 -3.89
CA MET A 8 -7.77 -11.82 -4.50
C MET A 8 -9.16 -12.45 -4.37
N LEU A 9 -9.21 -13.73 -3.99
CA LEU A 9 -10.44 -14.51 -3.84
C LEU A 9 -10.84 -14.71 -2.37
N VAL A 10 -10.11 -14.11 -1.43
CA VAL A 10 -10.33 -14.23 0.02
C VAL A 10 -11.66 -13.58 0.41
N ASN A 11 -12.72 -14.37 0.53
CA ASN A 11 -14.07 -13.88 0.83
C ASN A 11 -14.44 -13.92 2.33
N GLY A 12 -13.51 -14.32 3.19
CA GLY A 12 -13.76 -14.43 4.64
C GLY A 12 -14.80 -15.50 5.02
N ARG A 13 -15.17 -16.38 4.07
CA ARG A 13 -16.10 -17.49 4.23
C ARG A 13 -15.40 -18.79 3.86
N SER A 14 -15.50 -19.19 2.59
CA SER A 14 -14.89 -20.40 2.05
C SER A 14 -13.39 -20.24 1.76
N ILE A 15 -12.92 -19.01 1.53
CA ILE A 15 -11.49 -18.70 1.33
C ILE A 15 -11.11 -17.60 2.34
N TYR A 16 -10.19 -17.92 3.24
CA TYR A 16 -9.77 -17.05 4.33
C TYR A 16 -8.33 -17.39 4.76
N PHE A 17 -7.70 -16.46 5.47
CA PHE A 17 -6.40 -16.71 6.08
C PHE A 17 -6.58 -17.48 7.40
N ASP A 18 -6.11 -18.72 7.44
CA ASP A 18 -6.05 -19.47 8.69
C ASP A 18 -4.79 -19.09 9.47
N LYS A 19 -4.96 -18.23 10.48
CA LYS A 19 -3.87 -17.78 11.36
C LYS A 19 -3.63 -18.72 12.55
N SER A 20 -4.42 -19.80 12.68
CA SER A 20 -4.20 -20.79 13.74
C SER A 20 -3.01 -21.70 13.45
N ILE A 21 -2.67 -21.87 12.16
CA ILE A 21 -1.50 -22.59 11.70
C ILE A 21 -0.32 -21.62 11.59
N THR A 22 0.60 -21.70 12.54
CA THR A 22 1.75 -20.78 12.63
C THR A 22 3.03 -21.35 12.03
N SER A 23 3.06 -22.64 11.70
CA SER A 23 4.18 -23.32 11.07
C SER A 23 3.69 -24.43 10.15
N TYR A 24 4.22 -24.47 8.95
CA TYR A 24 3.95 -25.49 7.94
C TYR A 24 5.12 -25.56 6.96
N ASP A 25 5.30 -26.73 6.35
CA ASP A 25 6.22 -26.90 5.23
C ASP A 25 5.51 -26.50 3.94
N TYR A 26 6.19 -25.75 3.08
CA TYR A 26 5.70 -25.41 1.75
C TYR A 26 6.76 -25.76 0.71
N TYR A 27 6.29 -26.24 -0.42
CA TYR A 27 7.15 -26.70 -1.51
C TYR A 27 6.80 -25.93 -2.78
N HIS A 28 7.83 -25.50 -3.51
CA HIS A 28 7.68 -24.98 -4.87
C HIS A 28 7.99 -26.12 -5.84
N VAL A 29 7.00 -26.51 -6.65
CA VAL A 29 7.14 -27.55 -7.66
C VAL A 29 7.44 -26.89 -8.99
N GLU A 30 8.63 -27.11 -9.54
CA GLU A 30 9.02 -26.61 -10.86
C GLU A 30 8.94 -27.73 -11.90
N THR A 31 8.53 -27.38 -13.11
CA THR A 31 8.39 -28.28 -14.26
C THR A 31 9.28 -27.81 -15.42
N GLU A 32 9.57 -28.68 -16.38
CA GLU A 32 10.43 -28.31 -17.52
C GLU A 32 9.92 -27.10 -18.29
N GLN A 33 8.61 -26.99 -18.47
CA GLN A 33 7.91 -25.79 -18.93
C GLN A 33 6.94 -25.36 -17.82
N HIS A 34 6.73 -24.07 -17.62
CA HIS A 34 5.71 -23.60 -16.67
C HIS A 34 4.38 -24.26 -17.00
N SER A 35 3.72 -24.84 -16.00
CA SER A 35 2.58 -25.73 -16.20
C SER A 35 1.47 -25.45 -15.20
N VAL A 36 0.25 -25.82 -15.56
CA VAL A 36 -0.86 -25.93 -14.60
C VAL A 36 -0.78 -27.33 -13.99
N ILE A 37 -0.68 -27.41 -12.67
CA ILE A 37 -0.67 -28.66 -11.90
C ILE A 37 -1.93 -28.76 -11.04
N MET A 38 -2.21 -29.95 -10.52
CA MET A 38 -3.33 -30.16 -9.59
C MET A 38 -2.80 -30.42 -8.18
N ALA A 39 -3.24 -29.60 -7.22
CA ALA A 39 -2.95 -29.77 -5.80
C ALA A 39 -4.28 -29.83 -5.03
N ASP A 40 -4.52 -30.91 -4.29
CA ASP A 40 -5.75 -31.13 -3.52
C ASP A 40 -7.05 -30.90 -4.31
N GLY A 41 -7.05 -31.29 -5.59
CA GLY A 41 -8.20 -31.15 -6.49
C GLY A 41 -8.39 -29.74 -7.07
N MET A 42 -7.48 -28.80 -6.80
CA MET A 42 -7.47 -27.45 -7.38
C MET A 42 -6.35 -27.31 -8.42
N LEU A 43 -6.67 -26.71 -9.57
CA LEU A 43 -5.66 -26.33 -10.56
C LEU A 43 -4.88 -25.11 -10.06
N THR A 44 -3.56 -25.21 -10.02
CA THR A 44 -2.63 -24.17 -9.57
C THR A 44 -1.43 -24.06 -10.51
N GLU A 45 -0.67 -22.97 -10.40
CA GLU A 45 0.59 -22.80 -11.12
C GLU A 45 1.69 -23.71 -10.56
N SER A 46 2.56 -24.21 -11.43
CA SER A 46 3.91 -24.63 -11.04
C SER A 46 4.78 -23.40 -10.78
N TYR A 47 5.96 -23.57 -10.20
CA TYR A 47 6.86 -22.46 -9.90
C TYR A 47 7.42 -21.84 -11.19
N LEU A 48 7.12 -20.55 -11.39
CA LEU A 48 7.76 -19.71 -12.42
C LEU A 48 9.03 -19.05 -11.86
N ASP A 49 10.19 -19.46 -12.36
CA ASP A 49 11.46 -18.82 -12.02
C ASP A 49 11.58 -17.46 -12.73
N THR A 50 11.14 -16.40 -12.06
CA THR A 50 11.29 -15.01 -12.52
C THR A 50 12.60 -14.37 -12.01
N GLY A 51 13.57 -15.19 -11.58
CA GLY A 51 14.82 -14.74 -10.96
C GLY A 51 14.80 -14.69 -9.43
N ASN A 52 13.69 -15.08 -8.81
CA ASN A 52 13.49 -15.05 -7.36
C ASN A 52 14.04 -16.28 -6.61
N ARG A 53 14.62 -17.26 -7.32
CA ARG A 53 15.09 -18.52 -6.72
C ARG A 53 16.08 -18.33 -5.55
N ARG A 54 16.83 -17.24 -5.53
CA ARG A 54 17.80 -16.92 -4.46
C ARG A 54 17.16 -16.57 -3.11
N ALA A 55 15.87 -16.23 -3.09
CA ALA A 55 15.15 -15.90 -1.86
C ALA A 55 14.76 -17.15 -1.04
N PHE A 56 14.91 -18.36 -1.61
CA PHE A 56 14.57 -19.60 -0.91
C PHE A 56 15.74 -20.10 -0.07
N SER A 57 15.52 -20.29 1.23
CA SER A 57 16.49 -20.96 2.08
C SER A 57 16.50 -22.46 1.78
N GLN A 58 17.49 -22.94 1.03
CA GLN A 58 17.72 -24.37 0.90
C GLN A 58 18.40 -24.88 2.17
N LYS A 59 17.65 -25.46 3.11
CA LYS A 59 18.24 -26.23 4.21
C LYS A 59 18.49 -27.66 3.72
N GLY A 60 19.74 -27.98 3.37
CA GLY A 60 20.14 -29.36 3.04
C GLY A 60 21.28 -29.46 2.00
N ASN A 61 21.75 -30.69 1.76
CA ASN A 61 22.84 -31.04 0.82
C ASN A 61 22.42 -31.05 -0.67
N VAL A 62 21.34 -30.36 -1.03
CA VAL A 62 20.84 -30.34 -2.42
C VAL A 62 21.54 -29.23 -3.19
N VAL A 63 22.53 -29.60 -4.01
CA VAL A 63 23.17 -28.69 -4.96
C VAL A 63 22.18 -28.36 -6.08
N SER A 64 21.76 -27.10 -6.17
CA SER A 64 21.01 -26.58 -7.32
C SER A 64 21.95 -26.52 -8.54
N ILE A 65 21.76 -27.42 -9.52
CA ILE A 65 22.50 -27.47 -10.80
C ILE A 65 21.60 -26.99 -11.96
N SER A 66 20.52 -26.26 -11.69
CA SER A 66 19.63 -25.77 -12.76
C SER A 66 20.10 -24.42 -13.33
N SER A 67 20.06 -24.31 -14.66
CA SER A 67 20.30 -23.07 -15.38
C SER A 67 19.30 -22.00 -14.92
N ARG A 68 19.80 -20.78 -14.66
CA ARG A 68 18.94 -19.63 -14.37
C ARG A 68 18.00 -19.42 -15.54
N ARG A 69 16.70 -19.49 -15.29
CA ARG A 69 15.69 -19.05 -16.26
C ARG A 69 15.17 -17.74 -15.69
N ASN A 70 15.45 -16.61 -16.34
CA ASN A 70 14.83 -15.34 -15.97
C ASN A 70 13.53 -15.26 -16.79
N LEU A 71 12.56 -16.10 -16.46
CA LEU A 71 11.29 -16.15 -17.18
C LEU A 71 10.45 -14.92 -16.87
N THR A 72 9.56 -14.57 -17.78
CA THR A 72 8.51 -13.58 -17.55
C THR A 72 7.15 -14.26 -17.53
N TRP A 73 6.10 -13.50 -17.22
CA TRP A 73 4.72 -14.00 -17.33
C TRP A 73 4.33 -14.36 -18.78
N ASP A 74 5.13 -13.97 -19.78
CA ASP A 74 4.93 -14.40 -21.16
C ASP A 74 5.27 -15.88 -21.36
N ASP A 75 6.13 -16.45 -20.50
CA ASP A 75 6.49 -17.87 -20.50
C ASP A 75 5.51 -18.72 -19.66
N ALA A 76 4.50 -18.11 -19.05
CA ALA A 76 3.57 -18.80 -18.18
C ALA A 76 2.56 -19.64 -18.97
N ALA A 77 2.25 -20.83 -18.43
CA ALA A 77 1.21 -21.75 -18.92
C ALA A 77 -0.17 -21.11 -19.22
N ALA A 78 -0.47 -19.99 -18.59
CA ALA A 78 -1.64 -19.17 -18.81
C ALA A 78 -1.32 -17.71 -18.44
N PRO A 79 -2.00 -16.71 -19.03
CA PRO A 79 -1.79 -15.32 -18.65
C PRO A 79 -2.30 -15.06 -17.22
N LEU A 80 -1.59 -14.19 -16.49
CA LEU A 80 -2.04 -13.63 -15.23
C LEU A 80 -3.07 -12.53 -15.48
N ASP A 81 -4.21 -12.57 -14.78
CA ASP A 81 -5.21 -11.51 -14.83
C ASP A 81 -5.61 -11.08 -13.42
N VAL A 82 -5.20 -9.86 -13.09
CA VAL A 82 -5.44 -9.18 -11.82
C VAL A 82 -6.38 -7.98 -11.99
N SER A 83 -7.03 -7.86 -13.16
CA SER A 83 -8.03 -6.83 -13.38
C SER A 83 -9.18 -6.97 -12.39
N ARG A 84 -9.69 -5.83 -11.90
CA ARG A 84 -10.78 -5.82 -10.93
C ARG A 84 -12.01 -6.50 -11.51
N GLU A 85 -12.33 -6.25 -12.77
CA GLU A 85 -13.53 -6.75 -13.44
C GLU A 85 -13.54 -8.28 -13.47
N PHE A 86 -12.39 -8.89 -13.75
CA PHE A 86 -12.23 -10.35 -13.75
C PHE A 86 -12.24 -10.93 -12.34
N ALA A 87 -11.43 -10.37 -11.44
CA ALA A 87 -11.27 -10.90 -10.09
C ALA A 87 -12.53 -10.72 -9.23
N GLU A 88 -13.19 -9.56 -9.32
CA GLU A 88 -14.42 -9.27 -8.57
C GLU A 88 -15.56 -10.20 -9.03
N ALA A 89 -15.69 -10.46 -10.34
CA ALA A 89 -16.70 -11.38 -10.84
C ALA A 89 -16.52 -12.80 -10.26
N LEU A 90 -15.29 -13.34 -10.27
CA LEU A 90 -14.99 -14.65 -9.69
C LEU A 90 -15.20 -14.67 -8.17
N PHE A 91 -14.72 -13.63 -7.48
CA PHE A 91 -14.91 -13.45 -6.06
C PHE A 91 -16.40 -13.54 -5.68
N ARG A 92 -17.27 -12.78 -6.37
CA ARG A 92 -18.72 -12.76 -6.09
C ARG A 92 -19.39 -14.10 -6.37
N GLN A 93 -18.96 -14.81 -7.42
CA GLN A 93 -19.46 -16.15 -7.71
C GLN A 93 -19.09 -17.16 -6.61
N ILE A 94 -17.86 -17.11 -6.10
CA ILE A 94 -17.41 -17.98 -5.00
C ILE A 94 -18.13 -17.62 -3.70
N GLU A 95 -18.25 -16.33 -3.39
CA GLU A 95 -18.99 -15.81 -2.24
C GLU A 95 -20.46 -16.26 -2.25
N THR A 96 -21.15 -16.12 -3.39
CA THR A 96 -22.55 -16.54 -3.56
C THR A 96 -22.71 -18.04 -3.31
N ARG A 97 -21.79 -18.87 -3.82
CA ARG A 97 -21.80 -20.32 -3.56
C ARG A 97 -21.58 -20.63 -2.08
N ALA A 98 -20.66 -19.93 -1.42
CA ALA A 98 -20.40 -20.11 0.01
C ALA A 98 -21.63 -19.75 0.86
N ILE A 99 -22.32 -18.65 0.53
CA ILE A 99 -23.57 -18.25 1.18
C ILE A 99 -24.67 -19.30 0.97
N ALA A 100 -24.85 -19.77 -0.26
CA ALA A 100 -25.84 -20.81 -0.58
C ALA A 100 -25.56 -22.13 0.14
N ALA A 101 -24.29 -22.44 0.41
CA ALA A 101 -23.85 -23.60 1.19
C ALA A 101 -23.94 -23.38 2.72
N GLY A 102 -24.42 -22.23 3.20
CA GLY A 102 -24.55 -21.93 4.62
C GLY A 102 -23.22 -21.61 5.32
N ILE A 103 -22.15 -21.32 4.58
CA ILE A 103 -20.84 -20.99 5.14
C ILE A 103 -20.90 -19.56 5.69
N THR A 104 -20.81 -19.45 7.02
CA THR A 104 -20.81 -18.18 7.74
C THR A 104 -19.52 -17.40 7.49
N GLN A 105 -19.64 -16.08 7.58
CA GLN A 105 -18.48 -15.20 7.55
C GLN A 105 -17.68 -15.36 8.84
N LYS A 106 -16.36 -15.46 8.73
CA LYS A 106 -15.45 -15.61 9.87
C LYS A 106 -15.16 -14.30 10.56
N ASP A 107 -14.92 -13.25 9.77
CA ASP A 107 -14.55 -11.92 10.27
C ASP A 107 -15.61 -10.88 9.88
N ALA A 108 -15.90 -9.95 10.78
CA ALA A 108 -16.76 -8.81 10.46
C ALA A 108 -16.13 -7.96 9.35
N ALA A 109 -16.97 -7.30 8.54
CA ALA A 109 -16.48 -6.33 7.57
C ALA A 109 -15.75 -5.19 8.32
N PRO A 110 -14.60 -4.72 7.81
CA PRO A 110 -13.88 -3.63 8.45
C PRO A 110 -14.72 -2.34 8.42
N GLU A 111 -14.71 -1.60 9.53
CA GLU A 111 -15.27 -0.26 9.57
C GLU A 111 -14.37 0.72 8.83
N LEU A 112 -14.97 1.59 8.01
CA LEU A 112 -14.26 2.60 7.23
C LEU A 112 -14.51 4.00 7.77
N THR A 113 -13.55 4.90 7.55
CA THR A 113 -13.64 6.32 7.87
C THR A 113 -13.08 7.17 6.73
N GLU A 114 -13.64 8.35 6.52
CA GLU A 114 -13.13 9.35 5.57
C GLU A 114 -12.10 10.29 6.23
N GLU A 115 -11.86 10.15 7.53
CA GLU A 115 -10.97 11.00 8.29
C GLU A 115 -9.51 10.71 7.95
N ALA A 116 -8.87 11.62 7.22
CA ALA A 116 -7.45 11.49 6.88
C ALA A 116 -6.53 11.68 8.09
N ASN A 117 -7.00 12.32 9.18
CA ASN A 117 -6.17 12.67 10.34
C ASN A 117 -4.82 13.32 9.93
N LEU A 118 -4.87 14.23 8.95
CA LEU A 118 -3.67 14.85 8.39
C LEU A 118 -2.98 15.74 9.42
N HIS A 119 -1.68 15.54 9.59
CA HIS A 119 -0.81 16.36 10.43
C HIS A 119 0.61 16.33 9.87
N LEU A 120 1.45 17.24 10.36
CA LEU A 120 2.88 17.21 10.06
C LEU A 120 3.66 16.66 11.25
N ILE A 121 4.76 15.99 10.99
CA ILE A 121 5.73 15.56 11.99
C ILE A 121 7.05 16.23 11.66
N THR A 122 7.64 16.97 12.58
CA THR A 122 8.96 17.60 12.39
C THR A 122 10.09 16.58 12.40
N ASP A 123 11.29 16.99 11.97
CA ASP A 123 12.54 16.22 12.12
C ASP A 123 12.84 15.78 13.56
N THR A 124 12.37 16.53 14.55
CA THR A 124 12.46 16.17 15.98
C THR A 124 11.34 15.24 16.47
N GLY A 125 10.39 14.86 15.60
CA GLY A 125 9.26 13.99 15.95
C GLY A 125 8.03 14.72 16.52
N VAL A 126 8.07 16.04 16.68
CA VAL A 126 6.92 16.82 17.18
C VAL A 126 5.82 16.89 16.13
N SER A 127 4.57 16.61 16.53
CA SER A 127 3.38 16.71 15.68
C SER A 127 2.84 18.14 15.62
N ILE A 128 2.53 18.62 14.42
CA ILE A 128 1.93 19.92 14.13
C ILE A 128 0.54 19.71 13.52
N ARG A 129 -0.49 20.24 14.18
CA ARG A 129 -1.87 20.19 13.70
C ARG A 129 -2.15 21.29 12.66
N PRO A 130 -3.11 21.08 11.75
CA PRO A 130 -3.49 22.09 10.78
C PRO A 130 -4.02 23.33 11.51
N ALA A 131 -3.54 24.51 11.10
CA ALA A 131 -4.00 25.79 11.63
C ALA A 131 -5.28 26.26 10.92
N ARG A 132 -5.40 25.95 9.61
CA ARG A 132 -6.55 26.30 8.79
C ARG A 132 -6.65 25.38 7.58
N GLU A 133 -7.88 25.21 7.10
CA GLU A 133 -8.16 24.61 5.79
C GLU A 133 -8.99 25.59 4.96
N HIS A 134 -8.65 25.72 3.67
CA HIS A 134 -9.41 26.52 2.72
C HIS A 134 -9.18 26.04 1.29
N ASN A 135 -10.26 25.80 0.53
CA ASN A 135 -10.23 25.39 -0.89
C ASN A 135 -9.28 24.21 -1.17
N GLY A 136 -9.31 23.17 -0.33
CA GLY A 136 -8.45 21.99 -0.49
C GLY A 136 -6.97 22.23 -0.19
N ARG A 137 -6.60 23.40 0.35
CA ARG A 137 -5.26 23.68 0.88
C ARG A 137 -5.29 23.69 2.40
N ILE A 138 -4.40 22.93 3.00
CA ILE A 138 -4.26 22.82 4.45
C ILE A 138 -2.99 23.56 4.86
N ILE A 139 -3.14 24.46 5.84
CA ILE A 139 -2.12 25.40 6.26
C ILE A 139 -1.57 24.98 7.62
N PHE A 140 -0.25 24.94 7.75
CA PHE A 140 0.46 24.64 8.98
C PHE A 140 1.49 25.73 9.30
N MET A 141 1.74 25.96 10.59
CA MET A 141 2.84 26.79 11.06
C MET A 141 4.05 25.90 11.37
N ILE A 142 5.20 26.19 10.77
CA ILE A 142 6.45 25.48 10.95
C ILE A 142 7.37 26.29 11.88
N PRO A 143 7.75 25.75 13.05
CA PRO A 143 8.68 26.40 13.97
C PRO A 143 10.05 26.68 13.35
N THR A 144 10.81 27.55 14.02
CA THR A 144 12.21 27.84 13.67
C THR A 144 13.07 26.57 13.75
N GLY A 145 14.04 26.42 12.86
CA GLY A 145 15.05 25.34 12.93
C GLY A 145 14.64 23.98 12.36
N VAL A 146 13.36 23.78 12.00
CA VAL A 146 12.89 22.56 11.33
C VAL A 146 13.37 22.52 9.88
N GLN A 147 14.12 21.49 9.48
CA GLN A 147 14.68 21.37 8.13
C GLN A 147 13.85 20.47 7.22
N SER A 148 13.14 19.51 7.80
CA SER A 148 12.25 18.62 7.08
C SER A 148 11.02 18.31 7.93
N ILE A 149 9.94 17.97 7.24
CA ILE A 149 8.70 17.52 7.86
C ILE A 149 8.26 16.22 7.20
N ARG A 150 7.42 15.45 7.88
CA ARG A 150 6.70 14.33 7.29
C ARG A 150 5.21 14.66 7.25
N ILE A 151 4.59 14.48 6.09
CA ILE A 151 3.15 14.61 5.87
C ILE A 151 2.52 13.29 6.29
N ALA A 152 1.92 13.26 7.47
CA ALA A 152 1.37 12.05 8.07
C ALA A 152 -0.15 12.05 8.03
N SER A 153 -0.73 10.92 7.66
CA SER A 153 -2.18 10.72 7.60
C SER A 153 -2.53 9.29 8.02
N ASN A 154 -3.82 8.99 8.08
CA ASN A 154 -4.31 7.63 7.90
C ASN A 154 -3.97 7.19 6.48
N ALA A 155 -3.74 5.89 6.31
CA ALA A 155 -3.47 5.31 5.00
C ALA A 155 -3.98 3.88 4.96
N SER A 156 -4.54 3.49 3.83
CA SER A 156 -5.04 2.13 3.66
C SER A 156 -4.76 1.65 2.24
N ARG A 157 -4.82 0.34 2.04
CA ARG A 157 -4.63 -0.27 0.72
C ARG A 157 -5.99 -0.38 0.04
N PRO A 158 -6.10 -0.14 -1.28
CA PRO A 158 -7.34 -0.37 -2.03
C PRO A 158 -7.91 -1.77 -1.78
N SER A 159 -7.03 -2.76 -1.66
CA SER A 159 -7.42 -4.13 -1.37
C SER A 159 -8.06 -4.39 0.01
N ASP A 160 -7.89 -3.47 0.96
CA ASP A 160 -8.50 -3.56 2.30
C ASP A 160 -9.82 -2.79 2.39
N VAL A 161 -9.96 -1.68 1.64
CA VAL A 161 -11.11 -0.75 1.75
C VAL A 161 -12.14 -0.93 0.63
N VAL A 162 -11.72 -1.38 -0.56
CA VAL A 162 -12.63 -1.73 -1.67
C VAL A 162 -12.95 -3.22 -1.64
N GLY A 163 -11.92 -4.04 -1.42
CA GLY A 163 -12.05 -5.48 -1.30
C GLY A 163 -10.82 -6.23 -1.83
N PRO A 164 -10.65 -7.50 -1.43
CA PRO A 164 -9.43 -8.26 -1.70
C PRO A 164 -9.18 -8.51 -3.20
N PHE A 165 -10.24 -8.47 -4.01
CA PHE A 165 -10.22 -8.58 -5.47
C PHE A 165 -9.57 -7.39 -6.18
N VAL A 166 -9.13 -6.36 -5.46
CA VAL A 166 -8.23 -5.32 -6.00
C VAL A 166 -6.79 -5.74 -5.72
N ASP A 167 -5.93 -5.74 -6.75
CA ASP A 167 -4.55 -6.20 -6.57
C ASP A 167 -3.60 -5.15 -6.00
N ASP A 168 -3.89 -3.85 -6.15
CA ASP A 168 -3.00 -2.81 -5.60
C ASP A 168 -2.88 -2.93 -4.08
N ARG A 169 -1.67 -3.31 -3.63
CA ARG A 169 -1.31 -3.51 -2.21
C ARG A 169 -0.50 -2.36 -1.63
N ARG A 170 -0.35 -1.26 -2.36
CA ARG A 170 0.33 -0.05 -1.84
C ARG A 170 -0.57 0.67 -0.86
N TYR A 171 0.03 1.29 0.15
CA TYR A 171 -0.69 2.18 1.05
C TYR A 171 -0.91 3.53 0.37
N PHE A 172 -2.11 4.09 0.54
CA PHE A 172 -2.45 5.42 0.04
C PHE A 172 -2.94 6.26 1.22
N GLY A 173 -2.17 7.29 1.54
CA GLY A 173 -2.53 8.30 2.53
C GLY A 173 -3.33 9.41 1.89
N VAL A 174 -2.66 10.49 1.52
CA VAL A 174 -3.24 11.63 0.80
C VAL A 174 -2.51 11.89 -0.51
N ALA A 175 -3.25 12.31 -1.54
CA ALA A 175 -2.69 12.80 -2.80
C ALA A 175 -2.33 14.28 -2.63
N VAL A 176 -1.03 14.57 -2.61
CA VAL A 176 -0.52 15.92 -2.42
C VAL A 176 -0.22 16.54 -3.79
N GLY A 177 -0.78 17.73 -4.03
CA GLY A 177 -0.48 18.58 -5.18
C GLY A 177 0.45 19.73 -4.78
N ASP A 178 0.11 20.96 -5.17
CA ASP A 178 0.94 22.14 -4.89
C ASP A 178 1.31 22.28 -3.41
N ILE A 179 2.60 22.53 -3.15
CA ILE A 179 3.11 22.90 -1.84
C ILE A 179 3.79 24.27 -1.91
N THR A 180 3.34 25.20 -1.08
CA THR A 180 3.92 26.55 -1.00
C THR A 180 4.36 26.85 0.43
N LEU A 181 5.61 27.28 0.60
CA LEU A 181 6.15 27.76 1.87
C LEU A 181 6.28 29.28 1.83
N PHE A 182 5.75 29.95 2.85
CA PHE A 182 5.84 31.38 3.09
C PHE A 182 6.74 31.62 4.30
N GLU A 183 7.80 32.40 4.14
CA GLU A 183 8.74 32.72 5.21
C GLU A 183 9.18 34.20 5.07
N GLY A 184 8.85 35.02 6.07
CA GLY A 184 8.99 36.47 5.97
C GLY A 184 8.18 37.04 4.79
N ASN A 185 8.83 37.80 3.91
CA ASN A 185 8.22 38.35 2.69
C ASN A 185 8.45 37.48 1.44
N ARG A 186 8.96 36.26 1.62
CA ARG A 186 9.23 35.33 0.51
C ARG A 186 8.19 34.22 0.47
N SER A 187 7.84 33.81 -0.74
CA SER A 187 7.03 32.62 -1.03
C SER A 187 7.83 31.73 -1.98
N ARG A 188 7.85 30.42 -1.71
CA ARG A 188 8.49 29.42 -2.56
C ARG A 188 7.59 28.21 -2.76
N THR A 189 7.67 27.61 -3.93
CA THR A 189 7.05 26.32 -4.22
C THR A 189 8.03 25.20 -3.90
N ILE A 190 7.56 24.13 -3.24
CA ILE A 190 8.35 22.94 -2.95
C ILE A 190 7.85 21.81 -3.88
N THR A 191 8.70 21.37 -4.78
CA THR A 191 8.36 20.36 -5.81
C THR A 191 9.09 19.03 -5.63
N SER A 192 9.87 18.85 -4.55
CA SER A 192 10.64 17.61 -4.31
C SER A 192 9.78 16.35 -4.38
N HIS A 193 8.55 16.41 -3.88
CA HIS A 193 7.60 15.29 -3.97
C HIS A 193 7.21 14.93 -5.41
N LEU A 194 7.28 15.86 -6.37
CA LEU A 194 6.98 15.64 -7.79
C LEU A 194 8.22 15.31 -8.63
N THR A 195 9.44 15.52 -8.10
CA THR A 195 10.69 15.37 -8.89
C THR A 195 11.57 14.24 -8.39
N ASP A 196 11.63 13.99 -7.08
CA ASP A 196 12.47 12.95 -6.49
C ASP A 196 11.71 11.61 -6.41
N ARG A 197 12.08 10.65 -7.25
CA ARG A 197 11.41 9.33 -7.32
C ARG A 197 11.62 8.48 -6.07
N GLU A 198 12.75 8.63 -5.39
CA GLU A 198 13.15 7.81 -4.24
C GLU A 198 12.80 8.48 -2.90
N LEU A 199 11.96 9.52 -2.93
CA LEU A 199 11.57 10.26 -1.75
C LEU A 199 10.79 9.35 -0.78
N ASP A 200 11.32 9.20 0.42
CA ASP A 200 10.81 8.29 1.44
C ASP A 200 9.35 8.59 1.83
N GLY A 201 8.52 7.55 1.88
CA GLY A 201 7.12 7.67 2.28
C GLY A 201 6.15 8.13 1.18
N TRP A 202 6.58 8.08 -0.08
CA TRP A 202 5.75 8.40 -1.24
C TRP A 202 5.62 7.19 -2.17
N ASN A 203 4.47 7.07 -2.82
CA ASN A 203 4.25 6.04 -3.85
C ASN A 203 5.01 6.38 -5.13
N THR A 204 5.00 5.50 -6.13
CA THR A 204 5.63 5.78 -7.43
C THR A 204 5.09 7.07 -8.05
N LEU A 205 5.96 7.83 -8.72
CA LEU A 205 5.58 9.03 -9.46
C LEU A 205 4.83 8.63 -10.74
N GLU A 206 3.51 8.58 -10.66
CA GLU A 206 2.62 8.21 -11.78
C GLU A 206 1.97 9.44 -12.43
N TRP A 207 1.86 10.55 -11.70
CA TRP A 207 1.22 11.79 -12.16
C TRP A 207 2.16 12.98 -12.04
N GLU A 208 1.98 13.96 -12.92
CA GLU A 208 2.84 15.13 -13.00
C GLU A 208 2.47 16.20 -11.97
N ASP A 209 1.19 16.32 -11.60
CA ASP A 209 0.66 17.42 -10.78
C ASP A 209 0.38 17.01 -9.32
N CYS A 210 0.47 15.73 -8.99
CA CYS A 210 0.30 15.24 -7.63
C CYS A 210 0.95 13.89 -7.41
N ARG A 211 1.18 13.55 -6.14
CA ARG A 211 1.72 12.26 -5.74
C ARG A 211 1.07 11.78 -4.45
N TRP A 212 0.78 10.50 -4.38
CA TRP A 212 0.28 9.89 -3.15
C TRP A 212 1.40 9.66 -2.15
N THR A 213 1.15 10.05 -0.90
CA THR A 213 1.93 9.56 0.24
C THR A 213 1.53 8.12 0.57
N SER A 214 2.44 7.34 1.15
CA SER A 214 2.14 6.01 1.71
C SER A 214 1.58 6.08 3.14
N GLY A 215 1.11 7.27 3.57
CA GLY A 215 0.62 7.57 4.91
C GLY A 215 1.59 8.37 5.79
N ASN A 216 2.84 8.50 5.36
CA ASN A 216 3.85 9.27 6.06
C ASN A 216 4.91 9.69 5.05
N GLY A 217 4.73 10.80 4.32
CA GLY A 217 5.63 11.23 3.24
C GLY A 217 6.66 12.27 3.70
N LEU A 218 7.95 12.03 3.47
CA LEU A 218 9.01 12.99 3.78
C LEU A 218 8.93 14.22 2.86
N LEU A 219 9.06 15.41 3.40
CA LEU A 219 9.16 16.65 2.65
C LEU A 219 10.34 17.49 3.19
N PRO A 220 11.47 17.52 2.48
CA PRO A 220 12.55 18.45 2.76
C PRO A 220 12.07 19.88 2.52
N LEU A 221 12.28 20.78 3.49
CA LEU A 221 11.89 22.17 3.34
C LEU A 221 12.92 22.96 2.52
N GLY A 222 14.16 22.50 2.43
CA GLY A 222 15.27 23.23 1.79
C GLY A 222 15.82 24.34 2.69
N GLU A 223 16.56 25.30 2.13
CA GLU A 223 17.16 26.40 2.90
C GLU A 223 16.10 27.21 3.63
N ARG A 224 16.32 27.53 4.91
CA ARG A 224 15.38 28.33 5.71
C ARG A 224 16.08 29.54 6.31
N HIS A 225 15.33 30.60 6.52
CA HIS A 225 15.83 31.75 7.24
C HIS A 225 16.07 31.40 8.73
N PRO A 226 17.24 31.75 9.29
CA PRO A 226 17.51 31.51 10.71
C PRO A 226 16.47 32.21 11.59
N ASN A 227 15.99 31.51 12.62
CA ASN A 227 15.06 32.03 13.63
C ASN A 227 13.73 32.58 13.08
N SER A 228 13.28 32.16 11.89
CA SER A 228 11.94 32.49 11.38
C SER A 228 10.95 31.34 11.48
N VAL A 229 9.71 31.68 11.83
CA VAL A 229 8.55 30.81 11.66
C VAL A 229 8.13 30.87 10.19
N ALA A 230 7.72 29.74 9.62
CA ALA A 230 7.18 29.68 8.27
C ALA A 230 5.73 29.18 8.28
N LEU A 231 4.96 29.59 7.27
CA LEU A 231 3.66 29.01 6.97
C LEU A 231 3.82 28.09 5.77
N ILE A 232 3.33 26.86 5.85
CA ILE A 232 3.27 25.96 4.69
C ILE A 232 1.81 25.70 4.32
N ALA A 233 1.49 25.85 3.04
CA ALA A 233 0.21 25.49 2.47
C ALA A 233 0.41 24.25 1.58
N ILE A 234 -0.33 23.18 1.87
CA ILE A 234 -0.25 21.90 1.16
C ILE A 234 -1.61 21.65 0.52
N GLN A 235 -1.65 21.50 -0.81
CA GLN A 235 -2.87 21.14 -1.52
C GLN A 235 -3.11 19.64 -1.41
N ILE A 236 -4.29 19.26 -0.92
CA ILE A 236 -4.77 17.87 -0.93
C ILE A 236 -5.75 17.71 -2.08
N ARG A 237 -5.38 16.90 -3.06
CA ARG A 237 -6.20 16.64 -4.27
C ARG A 237 -7.22 15.55 -4.04
N LYS A 238 -6.86 14.55 -3.23
CA LYS A 238 -7.72 13.40 -2.94
C LYS A 238 -7.30 12.73 -1.64
N THR A 239 -8.30 12.18 -0.95
CA THR A 239 -8.16 11.28 0.19
C THR A 239 -8.80 9.94 -0.17
N GLY A 240 -8.40 8.88 0.52
CA GLY A 240 -9.10 7.59 0.44
C GLY A 240 -10.11 7.44 1.57
N PRO A 241 -11.01 6.44 1.50
CA PRO A 241 -11.50 5.84 2.72
C PRO A 241 -10.34 5.10 3.42
N TYR A 242 -10.35 5.08 4.74
CA TYR A 242 -9.36 4.44 5.59
C TYR A 242 -10.01 3.43 6.52
N LEU A 243 -9.24 2.43 6.98
CA LEU A 243 -9.69 1.53 8.04
C LEU A 243 -9.79 2.27 9.38
N ALA A 244 -10.93 2.17 10.06
CA ALA A 244 -11.17 2.85 11.33
C ALA A 244 -10.23 2.36 12.46
N THR A 245 -9.80 1.10 12.41
CA THR A 245 -8.88 0.48 13.38
C THR A 245 -7.47 1.09 13.39
N ASP A 246 -6.98 1.59 12.25
CA ASP A 246 -5.69 2.31 12.18
C ASP A 246 -5.72 3.62 12.99
N THR A 247 -6.92 4.17 13.21
CA THR A 247 -7.16 5.37 14.05
C THR A 247 -7.05 5.08 15.54
N VAL A 248 -7.38 3.85 15.97
CA VAL A 248 -7.44 3.47 17.41
C VAL A 248 -6.04 3.21 17.98
N GLN A 249 -5.16 2.56 17.21
CA GLN A 249 -3.76 2.33 17.64
C GLN A 249 -2.99 3.66 17.84
N LYS A 250 -3.26 4.70 17.02
CA LYS A 250 -2.65 6.03 17.20
C LYS A 250 -3.24 6.82 18.38
N LYS A 251 -4.54 6.68 18.71
CA LYS A 251 -5.13 7.36 19.87
C LYS A 251 -4.58 6.84 21.21
N ALA A 252 -4.36 5.53 21.32
CA ALA A 252 -3.79 4.94 22.54
C ALA A 252 -2.32 5.37 22.77
N ALA A 253 -1.53 5.54 21.70
CA ALA A 253 -0.13 5.97 21.79
C ALA A 253 0.05 7.47 22.09
N LEU A 254 -0.97 8.30 21.90
CA LEU A 254 -0.95 9.74 22.19
C LEU A 254 -1.46 10.10 23.60
N GLN A 255 -1.97 9.11 24.35
CA GLN A 255 -2.50 9.28 25.71
C GLN A 255 -1.62 8.63 26.79
N ALA A 256 -0.52 7.98 26.41
CA ALA A 256 0.48 7.38 27.29
C ALA A 256 1.77 8.23 27.29
#